data_AF-A0A813Z8U5-F1
#
_entry.id   AF-A0A813Z8U5-F1
#
_cell.length_a   1.000
_cell.length_b   1.000
_cell.length_c   1.000
_cell.angle_alpha   90.00
_cell.angle_beta   90.00
_cell.angle_gamma   90.00
#
_symmetry.space_group_name_H-M   'P 1'
#
loop_
_entity.id
_entity.type
_entity.pdbx_description
1 polymer ?
#
loop_
_entity_poly.entity_id
_entity_poly.type
_entity_poly.pdbx_seq_one_letter_code
_entity_poly.pdbx_strand_id
1 'polypeptide(L)'
;MENKTYDVVIIGCGSFGIGAATELLSQSNLTFMILEARDRVEGRAYTDQHSLKSSFDVGAEWTHQYGPDNALNSFHEQLKTELDNDYYIQLFDPTTSVGYDSDGSNIAQQICTQAQKTINRLFSQYISNDKDKDISIYDTIEQEFNRLEDS
;
A
#
# COMPACT_ATOMS: atom_id res chain seq x y z
N MET A 1 -35.03 5.46 30.36
CA MET A 1 -34.16 4.82 29.35
C MET A 1 -33.55 3.60 30.01
N GLU A 2 -33.57 2.46 29.34
CA GLU A 2 -32.94 1.23 29.83
C GLU A 2 -31.42 1.37 29.63
N ASN A 3 -30.64 1.17 30.69
CA ASN A 3 -29.17 1.20 30.60
C ASN A 3 -28.70 -0.11 29.98
N LYS A 4 -28.13 -0.03 28.78
CA LYS A 4 -27.45 -1.17 28.16
C LYS A 4 -26.01 -1.23 28.69
N THR A 5 -25.63 -2.39 29.20
CA THR A 5 -24.25 -2.70 29.62
C THR A 5 -23.58 -3.48 28.49
N TYR A 6 -22.32 -3.13 28.21
CA TYR A 6 -21.48 -3.82 27.23
C TYR A 6 -20.16 -4.22 27.90
N ASP A 7 -19.63 -5.39 27.54
CA ASP A 7 -18.35 -5.86 28.04
C ASP A 7 -17.18 -5.08 27.40
N VAL A 8 -17.34 -4.71 26.13
CA VAL A 8 -16.33 -3.98 25.34
C VAL A 8 -16.95 -2.79 24.62
N VAL A 9 -16.25 -1.64 24.64
CA VAL A 9 -16.58 -0.49 23.81
C VAL A 9 -15.43 -0.23 22.83
N ILE A 10 -15.73 -0.32 21.54
CA ILE A 10 -14.79 -0.05 20.45
C ILE A 10 -14.99 1.39 19.98
N ILE A 11 -13.91 2.17 19.96
CA ILE A 11 -13.94 3.57 19.50
C ILE A 11 -13.41 3.63 18.07
N GLY A 12 -14.31 3.95 17.13
CA GLY A 12 -14.06 4.02 15.69
C GLY A 12 -14.54 2.77 14.94
N CYS A 13 -15.31 2.97 13.88
CA CYS A 13 -15.78 1.93 12.95
C CYS A 13 -14.98 1.94 11.64
N GLY A 14 -13.65 2.07 11.75
CA GLY A 14 -12.71 1.88 10.65
C GLY A 14 -12.22 0.43 10.54
N SER A 15 -11.25 0.17 9.66
CA SER A 15 -10.69 -1.18 9.43
C SER A 15 -10.29 -1.92 10.71
N PHE A 16 -9.60 -1.26 11.63
CA PHE A 16 -9.23 -1.84 12.92
C PHE A 16 -10.43 -2.12 13.84
N GLY A 17 -11.39 -1.20 13.92
CA GLY A 17 -12.57 -1.35 14.77
C GLY A 17 -13.50 -2.47 14.27
N ILE A 18 -13.69 -2.54 12.95
CA ILE A 18 -14.39 -3.65 12.29
C ILE A 18 -13.65 -4.96 12.54
N GLY A 19 -12.32 -5.00 12.37
CA GLY A 19 -11.52 -6.19 12.65
C GLY A 19 -11.65 -6.69 14.09
N ALA A 20 -11.57 -5.79 15.07
CA ALA A 20 -11.77 -6.11 16.48
C ALA A 20 -13.19 -6.64 16.77
N ALA A 21 -14.22 -6.02 16.17
CA ALA A 21 -15.59 -6.47 16.30
C ALA A 21 -15.81 -7.86 15.66
N THR A 22 -15.24 -8.11 14.49
CA THR A 22 -15.29 -9.40 13.81
C THR A 22 -14.65 -10.50 14.65
N GLU A 23 -13.50 -10.20 15.28
CA GLU A 23 -12.81 -11.13 16.17
C GLU A 23 -13.61 -11.42 17.44
N LEU A 24 -14.21 -10.39 18.06
CA LEU A 24 -15.10 -10.59 19.20
C LEU A 24 -16.32 -11.42 18.84
N LEU A 25 -16.89 -11.25 17.64
CA LEU A 25 -18.01 -12.06 17.15
C LEU A 25 -17.62 -13.52 16.88
N SER A 26 -16.40 -13.77 16.40
CA SER A 26 -15.97 -15.11 16.00
C SER A 26 -15.42 -15.94 17.17
N GLN A 27 -14.76 -15.30 18.15
CA GLN A 27 -13.99 -16.00 19.18
C GLN A 27 -14.45 -15.73 20.62
N SER A 28 -15.44 -14.85 20.83
CA SER A 28 -15.88 -14.48 22.18
C SER A 28 -17.40 -14.54 22.35
N ASN A 29 -17.83 -14.69 23.60
CA ASN A 29 -19.22 -14.50 24.02
C ASN A 29 -19.45 -13.10 24.61
N LEU A 30 -18.55 -12.15 24.36
CA LEU A 30 -18.60 -10.80 24.91
C LEU A 30 -19.55 -9.92 24.09
N THR A 31 -20.33 -9.11 24.79
CA THR A 31 -21.15 -8.07 24.19
C THR A 31 -20.30 -6.84 23.93
N PHE A 32 -20.52 -6.18 22.78
CA PHE A 32 -19.79 -4.97 22.45
C PHE A 32 -20.65 -3.91 21.77
N MET A 33 -20.15 -2.67 21.83
CA MET A 33 -20.67 -1.52 21.11
C MET A 33 -19.54 -0.84 20.36
N ILE A 34 -19.81 -0.39 19.13
CA ILE A 34 -18.90 0.46 18.37
C ILE A 34 -19.43 1.89 18.39
N LEU A 35 -18.57 2.85 18.70
CA LEU A 35 -18.86 4.27 18.64
C LEU A 35 -18.03 4.91 17.53
N GLU A 36 -18.68 5.41 16.49
CA GLU A 36 -18.05 6.14 15.39
C GLU A 36 -18.43 7.62 15.49
N ALA A 37 -17.44 8.49 15.33
CA ALA A 37 -17.64 9.94 15.42
C ALA A 37 -18.27 10.50 14.13
N ARG A 38 -18.06 9.81 13.01
CA ARG A 38 -18.62 10.17 11.71
C ARG A 38 -20.03 9.59 11.53
N ASP A 39 -20.72 10.12 10.54
CA ASP A 39 -22.00 9.63 10.03
C ASP A 39 -21.85 8.43 9.07
N ARG A 40 -20.63 7.91 8.93
CA ARG A 40 -20.30 6.77 8.07
C ARG A 40 -19.28 5.85 8.73
N VAL A 41 -19.29 4.60 8.29
CA VAL A 41 -18.29 3.58 8.65
C VAL A 41 -17.02 3.72 7.78
N GLU A 42 -16.07 2.79 7.90
CA GLU A 42 -14.84 2.62 7.08
C GLU A 42 -13.67 3.55 7.45
N GLY A 43 -13.93 4.63 8.19
CA GLY A 43 -12.87 5.50 8.71
C GLY A 43 -12.07 6.19 7.59
N ARG A 44 -10.81 5.79 7.40
CA ARG A 44 -9.93 6.37 6.36
C ARG A 44 -10.05 5.69 5.00
N ALA A 45 -10.61 4.48 4.93
CA ALA A 45 -11.09 3.94 3.66
C ALA A 45 -12.41 4.63 3.37
N TYR A 46 -12.51 5.39 2.29
CA TYR A 46 -13.74 6.09 1.95
C TYR A 46 -13.83 6.23 0.44
N THR A 47 -14.89 5.67 -0.13
CA THR A 47 -15.25 5.84 -1.53
C THR A 47 -16.33 6.91 -1.64
N ASP A 48 -16.02 8.01 -2.32
CA ASP A 48 -17.03 9.00 -2.69
C ASP A 48 -17.75 8.51 -3.95
N GLN A 49 -19.08 8.41 -3.87
CA GLN A 49 -19.94 7.93 -4.96
C GLN A 49 -20.88 9.03 -5.51
N HIS A 50 -20.75 10.26 -5.04
CA HIS A 50 -21.78 11.30 -5.22
C HIS A 50 -21.23 12.61 -5.77
N SER A 51 -19.97 12.95 -5.47
CA SER A 51 -19.36 14.20 -5.91
C SER A 51 -19.06 14.21 -7.41
N LEU A 52 -18.79 13.05 -7.99
CA LEU A 52 -18.46 12.87 -9.40
C LEU A 52 -19.43 11.90 -10.09
N LYS A 53 -19.37 11.83 -11.43
CA LYS A 53 -20.15 10.87 -12.24
C LYS A 53 -19.73 9.41 -12.03
N SER A 54 -18.56 9.20 -11.43
CA SER A 54 -17.99 7.90 -11.12
C SER A 54 -17.51 7.89 -9.67
N SER A 55 -17.57 6.72 -9.04
CA SER A 55 -17.01 6.52 -7.71
C SER A 55 -15.48 6.67 -7.73
N PHE A 56 -14.91 7.22 -6.66
CA PHE A 56 -13.47 7.29 -6.48
C PHE A 56 -13.10 7.18 -5.00
N ASP A 57 -11.94 6.62 -4.70
CA ASP A 57 -11.45 6.53 -3.33
C ASP A 57 -10.81 7.86 -2.91
N VAL A 58 -11.28 8.39 -1.79
CA VAL A 58 -10.69 9.55 -1.12
C VAL A 58 -9.52 9.13 -0.24
N GLY A 59 -9.44 7.83 0.10
CA GLY A 59 -8.34 7.25 0.86
C GLY A 59 -8.38 5.73 0.84
N ALA A 60 -7.24 5.12 1.20
CA ALA A 60 -7.02 3.66 1.15
C ALA A 60 -7.15 3.05 -0.26
N GLU A 61 -6.82 3.83 -1.29
CA GLU A 61 -6.90 3.43 -2.70
C GLU A 61 -5.97 2.24 -3.02
N TRP A 62 -4.78 2.18 -2.40
CA TRP A 62 -3.77 1.19 -2.74
C TRP A 62 -3.56 0.16 -1.64
N THR A 63 -3.53 -1.12 -2.05
CA THR A 63 -3.08 -2.22 -1.22
C THR A 63 -1.73 -2.71 -1.72
N HIS A 64 -0.69 -2.53 -0.92
CA HIS A 64 0.63 -3.05 -1.26
C HIS A 64 0.65 -4.58 -1.09
N GLN A 65 1.36 -5.25 -2.00
CA GLN A 65 1.57 -6.70 -1.98
C GLN A 65 0.27 -7.50 -2.21
N TYR A 66 0.00 -7.82 -3.47
CA TYR A 66 -1.01 -8.79 -3.84
C TYR A 66 -0.47 -10.22 -3.65
N GLY A 67 -1.16 -11.04 -2.87
CA GLY A 67 -0.76 -12.42 -2.62
C GLY A 67 -1.34 -13.01 -1.33
N PRO A 68 -1.18 -14.32 -1.11
CA PRO A 68 -1.80 -15.05 -0.01
C PRO A 68 -1.35 -14.59 1.38
N ASP A 69 -0.18 -13.97 1.48
CA ASP A 69 0.35 -13.43 2.74
C ASP A 69 -0.32 -12.11 3.17
N ASN A 70 -1.05 -11.45 2.26
CA ASN A 70 -1.84 -10.27 2.59
C ASN A 70 -3.21 -10.69 3.13
N ALA A 71 -3.53 -10.29 4.35
CA ALA A 71 -4.80 -10.61 4.99
C ALA A 71 -6.04 -10.18 4.16
N LEU A 72 -5.89 -9.11 3.37
CA LEU A 72 -6.95 -8.60 2.49
C LEU A 72 -7.18 -9.48 1.25
N ASN A 73 -6.24 -10.35 0.88
CA ASN A 73 -6.35 -11.21 -0.30
C ASN A 73 -7.55 -12.17 -0.21
N SER A 74 -7.82 -12.69 0.99
CA SER A 74 -8.98 -13.55 1.23
C SER A 74 -10.32 -12.83 0.99
N PHE A 75 -10.38 -11.53 1.30
CA PHE A 75 -11.57 -10.71 1.03
C PHE A 75 -11.69 -10.36 -0.45
N HIS A 76 -10.57 -10.10 -1.13
CA HIS A 76 -10.55 -9.92 -2.59
C HIS A 76 -11.12 -11.17 -3.30
N GLU A 77 -10.67 -12.37 -2.94
CA GLU A 77 -11.15 -13.63 -3.53
C GLU A 77 -12.66 -13.83 -3.32
N GLN A 78 -13.18 -13.44 -2.17
CA GLN A 78 -14.62 -13.55 -1.84
C GLN A 78 -15.47 -12.51 -2.57
N LEU A 79 -15.03 -11.26 -2.57
CA LEU A 79 -15.79 -10.13 -3.11
C LEU A 79 -15.59 -9.95 -4.63
N LYS A 80 -14.59 -10.62 -5.21
CA LYS A 80 -14.18 -10.48 -6.62
C LYS A 80 -14.01 -9.02 -7.01
N THR A 81 -13.38 -8.22 -6.15
CA THR A 81 -13.08 -6.83 -6.45
C THR A 81 -12.20 -6.77 -7.70
N GLU A 82 -12.35 -5.73 -8.51
CA GLU A 82 -11.47 -5.56 -9.67
C GLU A 82 -10.03 -5.43 -9.16
N LEU A 83 -9.13 -6.25 -9.70
CA LEU A 83 -7.70 -6.00 -9.56
C LEU A 83 -7.35 -4.96 -10.59
N ASP A 84 -6.84 -3.84 -10.11
CA ASP A 84 -6.00 -3.02 -10.97
C ASP A 84 -4.71 -3.82 -11.21
N ASN A 85 -4.68 -4.55 -12.33
CA ASN A 85 -3.53 -5.33 -12.79
C ASN A 85 -2.47 -4.42 -13.43
N ASP A 86 -2.35 -3.19 -12.95
CA ASP A 86 -1.16 -2.39 -13.16
C ASP A 86 0.02 -3.15 -12.56
N TYR A 87 0.74 -3.85 -13.44
CA TYR A 87 1.95 -4.59 -13.12
C TYR A 87 2.98 -3.59 -12.58
N TYR A 88 2.99 -3.43 -11.26
CA TYR A 88 3.88 -2.61 -10.44
C TYR A 88 5.35 -3.05 -10.45
N ILE A 89 5.83 -3.61 -11.56
CA ILE A 89 7.22 -4.03 -11.76
C ILE A 89 7.93 -3.27 -12.88
N GLN A 90 7.27 -2.34 -13.56
CA GLN A 90 7.96 -1.35 -14.39
C GLN A 90 7.80 0.03 -13.76
N LEU A 91 8.50 0.25 -12.64
CA LEU A 91 8.67 1.55 -11.98
C LEU A 91 9.10 2.67 -12.95
N PHE A 92 9.60 2.32 -14.12
CA PHE A 92 9.78 3.18 -15.27
C PHE A 92 10.15 2.27 -16.45
N ASP A 93 9.39 2.30 -17.53
CA ASP A 93 9.81 1.66 -18.78
C ASP A 93 10.41 2.72 -19.70
N PRO A 94 11.74 2.73 -19.87
CA PRO A 94 12.38 3.70 -20.75
C PRO A 94 11.84 3.61 -22.19
N THR A 95 11.29 2.48 -22.64
CA THR A 95 10.79 2.37 -24.02
C THR A 95 9.45 3.08 -24.24
N THR A 96 8.70 3.34 -23.17
CA THR A 96 7.38 3.98 -23.21
C THR A 96 7.32 5.30 -22.44
N SER A 97 8.38 5.65 -21.69
CA SER A 97 8.44 6.82 -20.81
C SER A 97 9.52 7.81 -21.24
N VAL A 98 9.22 9.10 -21.16
CA VAL A 98 10.16 10.20 -21.46
C VAL A 98 10.62 10.83 -20.15
N GLY A 99 11.94 10.92 -19.95
CA GLY A 99 12.52 11.55 -18.78
C GLY A 99 12.64 13.07 -18.95
N TYR A 100 12.37 13.81 -17.88
CA TYR A 100 12.59 15.25 -17.79
C TYR A 100 13.38 15.58 -16.53
N ASP A 101 14.27 16.55 -16.61
CA ASP A 101 14.97 17.10 -15.44
C ASP A 101 14.02 18.06 -14.68
N SER A 102 14.42 18.42 -13.47
CA SER A 102 13.76 19.39 -12.59
C SER A 102 13.51 20.77 -13.22
N ASP A 103 14.31 21.15 -14.21
CA ASP A 103 14.13 22.38 -14.99
C ASP A 103 13.18 22.21 -16.20
N GLY A 104 12.65 21.00 -16.41
CA GLY A 104 11.77 20.64 -17.52
C GLY A 104 12.49 20.28 -18.82
N SER A 105 13.82 20.26 -18.85
CA SER A 105 14.58 19.82 -20.02
C SER A 105 14.48 18.31 -20.23
N ASN A 106 14.59 17.87 -21.48
CA ASN A 106 14.46 16.45 -21.83
C ASN A 106 15.74 15.68 -21.47
N ILE A 107 15.59 14.54 -20.80
CA ILE A 107 16.71 13.64 -20.49
C ILE A 107 16.86 12.63 -21.63
N ALA A 108 18.08 12.49 -22.14
CA ALA A 108 18.37 11.55 -23.21
C ALA A 108 17.97 10.10 -22.84
N GLN A 109 17.33 9.41 -23.78
CA GLN A 109 16.81 8.05 -23.59
C GLN A 109 17.85 7.04 -23.07
N GLN A 110 19.11 7.21 -23.46
CA GLN A 110 20.22 6.37 -23.02
C GLN A 110 20.48 6.51 -21.52
N ILE A 111 20.35 7.72 -20.98
CA ILE A 111 20.51 8.01 -19.55
C ILE A 111 19.37 7.35 -18.77
N CYS A 112 18.13 7.54 -19.21
CA CYS A 112 16.94 6.89 -18.67
C CYS A 112 17.08 5.35 -18.64
N THR A 113 17.57 4.77 -19.74
CA THR A 113 17.80 3.32 -19.85
C THR A 113 18.90 2.84 -18.90
N GLN A 114 20.00 3.60 -18.77
CA GLN A 114 21.09 3.25 -17.87
C GLN A 114 20.66 3.36 -16.41
N ALA A 115 19.89 4.40 -16.05
CA ALA A 115 19.32 4.56 -14.72
C ALA A 115 18.43 3.36 -14.35
N GLN A 116 17.55 2.91 -15.25
CA GLN A 116 16.72 1.73 -15.02
C GLN A 116 17.54 0.47 -14.78
N LYS A 117 18.61 0.26 -15.55
CA LYS A 117 19.52 -0.88 -15.36
C LYS A 117 20.21 -0.83 -13.99
N THR A 118 20.68 0.35 -13.59
CA THR A 118 21.29 0.56 -12.27
C THR A 118 20.29 0.26 -11.15
N ILE A 119 19.08 0.83 -11.21
CA ILE A 119 18.02 0.59 -10.23
C ILE A 119 17.64 -0.89 -10.14
N ASN A 120 17.43 -1.56 -11.28
CA ASN A 120 17.12 -3.00 -11.30
C ASN A 120 18.23 -3.84 -10.66
N ARG A 121 19.49 -3.46 -10.88
CA ARG A 121 20.64 -4.13 -10.27
C ARG A 121 20.66 -3.93 -8.75
N LEU A 122 20.43 -2.71 -8.27
CA LEU A 122 20.32 -2.37 -6.85
C LEU A 122 19.23 -3.18 -6.16
N PHE A 123 18.02 -3.18 -6.72
CA PHE A 123 16.89 -3.94 -6.19
C PHE A 123 17.16 -5.44 -6.20
N SER A 124 17.76 -5.96 -7.26
CA SER A 124 18.14 -7.39 -7.33
C SER A 124 19.15 -7.74 -6.23
N GLN A 125 20.18 -6.90 -6.03
CA GLN A 125 21.15 -7.08 -4.96
C GLN A 125 20.49 -7.03 -3.58
N TYR A 126 19.63 -6.05 -3.32
CA TYR A 126 18.89 -5.93 -2.05
C TYR A 126 18.00 -7.15 -1.77
N ILE A 127 17.22 -7.59 -2.76
CA ILE A 127 16.32 -8.76 -2.64
C ILE A 127 17.12 -10.06 -2.51
N SER A 128 18.29 -10.15 -3.13
CA SER A 128 19.18 -11.33 -3.09
C SER A 128 20.11 -11.38 -1.89
N ASN A 129 20.36 -10.23 -1.24
CA ASN A 129 21.18 -10.16 -0.05
C ASN A 129 20.44 -10.79 1.13
N ASP A 130 21.22 -11.39 2.01
CA ASP A 130 20.77 -12.11 3.21
C ASP A 130 19.72 -11.29 3.96
N LYS A 131 18.48 -11.80 4.02
CA LYS A 131 17.34 -11.12 4.66
C LYS A 131 17.59 -10.81 6.14
N ASP A 132 18.64 -11.40 6.72
CA ASP A 132 19.07 -11.24 8.09
C ASP A 132 20.06 -10.07 8.31
N LYS A 133 20.48 -9.36 7.24
CA LYS A 133 21.37 -8.20 7.37
C LYS A 133 20.56 -6.92 7.50
N ASP A 134 20.52 -6.37 8.72
CA ASP A 134 19.90 -5.07 9.02
C ASP A 134 20.72 -3.93 8.40
N ILE A 135 20.35 -3.52 7.18
CA ILE A 135 20.92 -2.38 6.47
C ILE A 135 19.79 -1.55 5.87
N SER A 136 19.90 -0.24 5.95
CA SER A 136 18.88 0.63 5.36
C SER A 136 18.96 0.60 3.82
N ILE A 137 17.83 0.89 3.18
CA ILE A 137 17.78 1.08 1.72
C ILE A 137 18.70 2.23 1.31
N TYR A 138 18.79 3.29 2.12
CA TYR A 138 19.67 4.43 1.87
C TYR A 138 21.13 4.00 1.79
N ASP A 139 21.63 3.28 2.80
CA ASP A 139 23.04 2.84 2.85
C ASP A 139 23.38 1.90 1.68
N THR A 140 22.42 1.08 1.27
CA THR A 140 22.57 0.18 0.11
C THR A 140 22.72 0.97 -1.19
N ILE A 141 21.90 2.01 -1.37
CA ILE A 141 21.97 2.90 -2.55
C ILE A 141 23.28 3.69 -2.54
N GLU A 142 23.67 4.25 -1.40
CA GLU A 142 24.87 5.06 -1.26
C GLU A 142 26.15 4.26 -1.56
N GLN A 143 26.27 3.03 -1.03
CA GLN A 143 27.42 2.16 -1.30
C GLN A 143 27.60 1.87 -2.79
N GLU A 144 26.50 1.59 -3.49
CA GLU A 144 26.53 1.28 -4.92
C GLU A 144 26.71 2.52 -5.79
N PHE A 145 26.24 3.69 -5.35
CA PHE A 145 26.54 4.95 -6.01
C PHE A 145 28.05 5.24 -5.96
N ASN A 146 28.66 5.15 -4.77
CA ASN A 146 30.11 5.33 -4.60
C ASN A 146 30.91 4.32 -5.44
N ARG A 147 30.46 3.06 -5.48
CA ARG A 147 31.08 2.00 -6.32
C ARG A 147 31.09 2.34 -7.81
N LEU A 148 30.09 3.08 -8.29
CA LEU A 148 29.98 3.51 -9.69
C LEU A 148 30.81 4.76 -9.99
N GLU A 149 30.98 5.66 -9.01
CA GLU A 149 31.89 6.81 -9.16
C GLU A 149 33.35 6.39 -9.22
N ASP A 150 33.70 5.29 -8.55
CA ASP A 150 35.06 4.74 -8.50
C ASP A 150 35.44 3.84 -9.70
N SER A 151 34.54 3.61 -10.67
CA SER A 151 34.71 2.68 -11.81
C SER A 151 34.83 3.38 -13.17
#